data_AF-A0A2E0V8Z3-F1
#
_entry.id   AF-A0A2E0V8Z3-F1
#
_cell.length_a   1.000
_cell.length_b   1.000
_cell.length_c   1.000
_cell.angle_alpha   90.00
_cell.angle_beta   90.00
_cell.angle_gamma   90.00
#
_symmetry.space_group_name_H-M   'P 1'
#
loop_
_entity.id
_entity.type
_entity.pdbx_description
1 polymer ?
#
loop_
_entity_poly.entity_id
_entity_poly.type
_entity_poly.pdbx_seq_one_letter_code
_entity_poly.pdbx_strand_id
1 'polypeptide(L)'
;MLEISQVTTNPSGALLLFFALLVAHAAGDFALQGNFLAKAKNRNADLAEFFPQAPPRGLWWNALLAHSLIHAGGVWLVTGMVILAFAELVFHSLIDYAKSEGWISFTVDQALHWSCKLLYVALIFLNWPAGLDWDPLS
;
A
#
# COMPACT_ATOMS: atom_id res chain seq x y z
N MET A 1 11.45 14.31 -1.55
CA MET A 1 10.17 14.39 -0.84
C MET A 1 9.42 15.57 -1.45
N LEU A 2 8.16 15.40 -1.89
CA LEU A 2 7.35 16.55 -2.31
C LEU A 2 7.11 17.42 -1.07
N GLU A 3 7.31 18.73 -1.16
CA GLU A 3 6.97 19.59 -0.02
C GLU A 3 5.45 19.60 0.18
N ILE A 4 5.00 19.20 1.38
CA ILE A 4 3.58 19.13 1.73
C ILE A 4 2.89 20.50 1.60
N SER A 5 3.64 21.59 1.77
CA SER A 5 3.20 22.97 1.55
C SER A 5 2.67 23.22 0.12
N GLN A 6 3.17 22.48 -0.88
CA GLN A 6 2.69 22.56 -2.26
C GLN A 6 1.39 21.79 -2.48
N VAL A 7 0.96 20.96 -1.54
CA VAL A 7 -0.25 20.13 -1.66
C VAL A 7 -1.45 20.82 -1.01
N THR A 8 -1.29 21.36 0.20
CA THR A 8 -2.40 21.90 1.03
C THR A 8 -3.09 23.13 0.43
N THR A 9 -2.43 23.86 -0.48
CA THR A 9 -2.97 25.10 -1.06
C THR A 9 -3.08 25.08 -2.58
N ASN A 10 -2.72 23.97 -3.24
CA ASN A 10 -2.66 23.89 -4.70
C ASN A 10 -3.20 22.55 -5.22
N PRO A 11 -4.34 22.53 -5.94
CA PRO A 11 -4.89 21.32 -6.53
C PRO A 11 -3.92 20.57 -7.46
N SER A 12 -3.02 21.27 -8.15
CA SER A 12 -1.99 20.62 -8.97
C SER A 12 -0.99 19.83 -8.12
N GLY A 13 -0.64 20.31 -6.91
CA GLY A 13 0.18 19.57 -5.97
C GLY A 13 -0.50 18.30 -5.46
N ALA A 14 -1.81 18.36 -5.19
CA ALA A 14 -2.60 17.18 -4.83
C ALA A 14 -2.62 16.12 -5.95
N LEU A 15 -2.78 16.55 -7.21
CA LEU A 15 -2.71 15.65 -8.37
C LEU A 15 -1.33 14.99 -8.51
N LEU A 16 -0.25 15.76 -8.32
CA LEU A 16 1.12 15.23 -8.35
C LEU A 16 1.36 14.21 -7.23
N LEU A 17 0.88 14.49 -6.02
CA LEU A 17 0.99 13.57 -4.89
C LEU A 17 0.21 12.28 -5.16
N PHE A 18 -1.03 12.38 -5.66
CA PHE A 18 -1.83 11.20 -6.03
C PHE A 18 -1.12 10.36 -7.08
N PHE A 19 -0.58 11.00 -8.12
CA PHE A 19 0.18 10.31 -9.16
C PHE A 19 1.42 9.61 -8.59
N ALA A 20 2.18 10.27 -7.71
CA ALA A 20 3.35 9.66 -7.06
C ALA A 20 2.98 8.42 -6.22
N LEU A 21 1.85 8.47 -5.50
CA LEU A 21 1.34 7.33 -4.75
C LEU A 21 0.86 6.19 -5.65
N LEU A 22 0.25 6.48 -6.80
CA LEU A 22 -0.10 5.46 -7.80
C LEU A 22 1.15 4.79 -8.40
N VAL A 23 2.20 5.56 -8.67
CA VAL A 23 3.49 5.02 -9.13
C VAL A 23 4.09 4.10 -8.07
N ALA A 24 4.11 4.52 -6.80
CA ALA A 24 4.61 3.70 -5.70
C ALA A 24 3.80 2.39 -5.55
N HIS A 25 2.48 2.48 -5.67
CA HIS A 25 1.61 1.30 -5.70
C HIS A 25 1.95 0.37 -6.87
N ALA A 26 2.02 0.91 -8.09
CA ALA A 26 2.32 0.12 -9.28
C ALA A 26 3.71 -0.56 -9.19
N ALA A 27 4.69 0.13 -8.63
CA ALA A 27 6.01 -0.46 -8.36
C ALA A 27 5.92 -1.66 -7.40
N GLY A 28 5.18 -1.53 -6.30
CA GLY A 28 4.98 -2.62 -5.34
C GLY A 28 4.27 -3.83 -5.96
N ASP A 29 3.15 -3.58 -6.64
CA ASP A 29 2.21 -4.63 -7.05
C ASP A 29 2.58 -5.33 -8.36
N PHE A 30 3.32 -4.65 -9.24
CA PHE A 30 3.68 -5.18 -10.56
C PHE A 30 5.18 -5.40 -10.76
N ALA A 31 6.04 -4.53 -10.21
CA ALA A 31 7.49 -4.64 -10.43
C ALA A 31 8.19 -5.46 -9.32
N LEU A 32 7.83 -5.22 -8.06
CA LEU A 32 8.45 -5.85 -6.90
C LEU A 32 7.76 -7.16 -6.48
N GLN A 33 6.50 -7.33 -6.86
CA GLN A 33 5.73 -8.55 -6.64
C GLN A 33 5.95 -9.57 -7.77
N GLY A 34 6.98 -10.39 -7.64
CA GLY A 34 7.18 -11.55 -8.50
C GLY A 34 6.15 -12.67 -8.25
N ASN A 35 6.15 -13.69 -9.11
CA ASN A 35 5.24 -14.85 -9.04
C ASN A 35 5.23 -15.53 -7.64
N PHE A 36 6.41 -15.64 -7.00
CA PHE A 36 6.50 -16.18 -5.65
C PHE A 36 5.67 -15.40 -4.64
N LEU A 37 5.86 -14.09 -4.54
CA LEU A 37 5.18 -13.27 -3.54
C LEU A 37 3.67 -13.21 -3.79
N ALA A 38 3.28 -13.11 -5.05
CA ALA A 38 1.87 -13.08 -5.48
C ALA A 38 1.11 -14.35 -5.02
N LYS A 39 1.74 -15.52 -5.11
CA LYS A 39 1.16 -16.79 -4.63
C LYS A 39 1.33 -16.96 -3.12
N ALA A 40 2.52 -16.69 -2.59
CA ALA A 40 2.87 -16.94 -1.20
C ALA A 40 1.97 -16.15 -0.24
N LYS A 41 1.53 -14.93 -0.58
CA LYS A 41 0.64 -14.12 0.29
C LYS A 41 -0.79 -14.67 0.40
N ASN A 42 -1.19 -15.57 -0.48
CA ASN A 42 -2.51 -16.19 -0.49
C ASN A 42 -2.48 -17.53 0.27
N ARG A 43 -3.27 -17.63 1.36
CA ARG A 43 -3.34 -18.84 2.19
C ARG A 43 -3.94 -20.07 1.48
N ASN A 44 -4.62 -19.86 0.35
CA ASN A 44 -5.27 -20.89 -0.46
C ASN A 44 -4.51 -21.21 -1.76
N ALA A 45 -3.36 -20.58 -2.01
CA ALA A 45 -2.61 -20.81 -3.24
C ALA A 45 -1.90 -22.18 -3.25
N ASP A 46 -1.82 -22.77 -4.44
CA ASP A 46 -0.92 -23.89 -4.69
C ASP A 46 0.53 -23.39 -4.77
N LEU A 47 1.36 -23.89 -3.87
CA LEU A 47 2.77 -23.54 -3.73
C LEU A 47 3.71 -24.71 -4.03
N ALA A 48 3.21 -25.80 -4.62
CA ALA A 48 4.01 -26.99 -4.92
C ALA A 48 5.22 -26.69 -5.83
N GLU A 49 5.12 -25.66 -6.69
CA GLU A 49 6.23 -25.21 -7.53
C GLU A 49 7.43 -24.67 -6.73
N PHE A 50 7.19 -24.09 -5.55
CA PHE A 50 8.23 -23.53 -4.67
C PHE A 50 8.58 -24.47 -3.53
N PHE A 51 7.60 -25.24 -3.05
CA PHE A 51 7.73 -26.16 -1.92
C PHE A 51 7.12 -27.52 -2.27
N PRO A 52 7.87 -28.42 -2.94
CA PRO A 52 7.36 -29.70 -3.42
C PRO A 52 6.81 -30.64 -2.33
N GLN A 53 7.20 -30.43 -1.07
CA GLN A 53 6.75 -31.23 0.07
C GLN A 53 5.63 -30.51 0.83
N ALA A 54 5.95 -29.35 1.42
CA ALA A 54 4.99 -28.45 2.06
C ALA A 54 5.62 -27.06 2.29
N PRO A 55 4.84 -25.98 2.20
CA PRO A 55 5.31 -24.65 2.58
C PRO A 55 5.54 -24.55 4.10
N PRO A 56 6.49 -23.71 4.57
CA PRO A 56 6.69 -23.42 5.98
C PRO A 56 5.41 -22.91 6.66
N ARG A 57 5.20 -23.28 7.92
CA ARG A 57 4.08 -22.76 8.72
C ARG A 57 4.15 -21.25 8.80
N GLY A 58 3.04 -20.59 8.51
CA GLY A 58 2.93 -19.14 8.58
C GLY A 58 3.54 -18.37 7.42
N LEU A 59 3.98 -19.05 6.36
CA LEU A 59 4.48 -18.41 5.15
C LEU A 59 3.51 -17.32 4.64
N TRP A 60 2.21 -17.63 4.59
CA TRP A 60 1.23 -16.75 3.96
C TRP A 60 1.09 -15.39 4.66
N TRP A 61 1.04 -15.37 5.98
CA TRP A 61 0.88 -14.10 6.70
C TRP A 61 2.18 -13.30 6.72
N ASN A 62 3.34 -13.96 6.71
CA ASN A 62 4.63 -13.27 6.55
C ASN A 62 4.76 -12.65 5.16
N ALA A 63 4.37 -13.37 4.10
CA ALA A 63 4.38 -12.88 2.73
C ALA A 63 3.40 -11.72 2.53
N LEU A 64 2.18 -11.82 3.07
CA LEU A 64 1.19 -10.75 3.05
C LEU A 64 1.68 -9.50 3.80
N LEU A 65 2.28 -9.70 4.98
CA LEU A 65 2.85 -8.60 5.76
C LEU A 65 4.02 -7.94 5.01
N ALA A 66 4.94 -8.72 4.44
CA ALA A 66 6.08 -8.19 3.68
C ALA A 66 5.62 -7.39 2.46
N HIS A 67 4.64 -7.90 1.72
CA HIS A 67 4.05 -7.17 0.59
C HIS A 67 3.38 -5.87 1.04
N SER A 68 2.56 -5.92 2.08
CA SER A 68 1.87 -4.73 2.61
C SER A 68 2.86 -3.70 3.19
N LEU A 69 4.00 -4.15 3.74
CA LEU A 69 5.09 -3.27 4.19
C LEU A 69 5.79 -2.54 3.04
N ILE A 70 5.92 -3.16 1.86
CA ILE A 70 6.44 -2.48 0.66
C ILE A 70 5.53 -1.30 0.30
N HIS A 71 4.22 -1.51 0.32
CA HIS A 71 3.23 -0.46 0.04
C HIS A 71 3.21 0.63 1.11
N ALA A 72 3.23 0.25 2.39
CA ALA A 72 3.36 1.18 3.50
C ALA A 72 4.64 2.03 3.40
N GLY A 73 5.77 1.40 3.05
CA GLY A 73 7.04 2.07 2.79
C GLY A 73 6.94 3.06 1.63
N GLY A 74 6.27 2.69 0.53
CA GLY A 74 6.00 3.58 -0.59
C GLY A 74 5.20 4.82 -0.17
N VAL A 75 4.13 4.64 0.62
CA VAL A 75 3.34 5.75 1.19
C VAL A 75 4.21 6.62 2.10
N TRP A 76 5.00 6.02 2.97
CA TRP A 76 5.89 6.76 3.88
C TRP A 76 6.93 7.59 3.12
N LEU A 77 7.61 7.00 2.13
CA LEU A 77 8.65 7.68 1.36
C LEU A 77 8.09 8.84 0.52
N VAL A 78 6.86 8.70 0.02
CA VAL A 78 6.21 9.74 -0.79
C VAL A 78 5.63 10.86 0.08
N THR A 79 4.94 10.53 1.17
CA THR A 79 4.21 11.50 2.00
C THR A 79 5.00 12.02 3.19
N GLY A 80 6.05 11.31 3.61
CA GLY A 80 6.73 11.51 4.90
C GLY A 80 5.96 10.95 6.09
N MET A 81 4.65 10.69 6.00
CA MET A 81 3.80 10.48 7.19
C MET A 81 3.71 9.02 7.64
N VAL A 82 4.27 8.72 8.82
CA VAL A 82 4.23 7.34 9.39
C VAL A 82 2.81 6.85 9.68
N ILE A 83 1.90 7.75 10.05
CA ILE A 83 0.50 7.41 10.36
C ILE A 83 -0.22 6.90 9.10
N LEU A 84 0.00 7.55 7.96
CA LEU A 84 -0.57 7.12 6.68
C LEU A 84 0.07 5.81 6.20
N ALA A 85 1.36 5.62 6.45
CA ALA A 85 2.04 4.36 6.17
C ALA A 85 1.46 3.19 7.00
N PHE A 86 1.20 3.41 8.29
CA PHE A 86 0.56 2.40 9.14
C PHE A 86 -0.88 2.12 8.69
N ALA A 87 -1.64 3.16 8.31
CA ALA A 87 -2.97 2.97 7.74
C ALA A 87 -2.92 2.14 6.44
N GLU A 88 -1.97 2.43 5.55
CA GLU A 88 -1.76 1.65 4.32
C GLU A 88 -1.42 0.20 4.66
N LEU A 89 -0.53 -0.05 5.62
CA LEU A 89 -0.19 -1.41 6.05
C LEU A 89 -1.45 -2.22 6.41
N VAL A 90 -2.35 -1.63 7.20
CA VAL A 90 -3.60 -2.29 7.64
C VAL A 90 -4.56 -2.49 6.45
N PHE A 91 -4.90 -1.42 5.72
CA PHE A 91 -5.87 -1.51 4.64
C PHE A 91 -5.37 -2.40 3.50
N HIS A 92 -4.10 -2.30 3.13
CA HIS A 92 -3.50 -3.11 2.08
C HIS A 92 -3.57 -4.60 2.43
N SER A 93 -3.18 -4.95 3.66
CA SER A 93 -3.28 -6.32 4.16
C SER A 93 -4.70 -6.88 4.09
N LEU A 94 -5.71 -6.07 4.46
CA LEU A 94 -7.11 -6.47 4.47
C LEU A 94 -7.68 -6.64 3.06
N ILE A 95 -7.37 -5.73 2.14
CA ILE A 95 -7.83 -5.79 0.74
C ILE A 95 -7.24 -7.01 0.05
N ASP A 96 -5.93 -7.23 0.17
CA ASP A 96 -5.26 -8.38 -0.42
C ASP A 96 -5.71 -9.71 0.16
N TYR A 97 -5.97 -9.74 1.47
CA TYR A 97 -6.56 -10.89 2.12
C TYR A 97 -7.94 -11.17 1.53
N ALA A 98 -8.82 -10.17 1.43
CA ALA A 98 -10.15 -10.32 0.85
C ALA A 98 -10.10 -10.81 -0.61
N LYS A 99 -9.15 -10.32 -1.42
CA LYS A 99 -8.90 -10.84 -2.78
C LYS A 99 -8.46 -12.30 -2.76
N SER A 100 -7.52 -12.64 -1.89
CA SER A 100 -6.99 -14.01 -1.75
C SER A 100 -8.05 -15.03 -1.30
N GLU A 101 -9.05 -14.56 -0.57
CA GLU A 101 -10.24 -15.32 -0.18
C GLU A 101 -11.32 -15.39 -1.27
N GLY A 102 -11.14 -14.69 -2.39
CA GLY A 102 -12.12 -14.62 -3.47
C GLY A 102 -13.36 -13.79 -3.14
N TRP A 103 -13.32 -12.96 -2.10
CA TRP A 103 -14.44 -12.09 -1.71
C TRP A 103 -14.62 -10.89 -2.64
N ILE A 104 -13.54 -10.48 -3.30
CA ILE A 104 -13.52 -9.39 -4.28
C ILE A 104 -12.77 -9.79 -5.54
N SER A 105 -13.09 -9.15 -6.66
CA SER A 105 -12.39 -9.36 -7.93
C SER A 105 -11.08 -8.55 -7.99
N PHE A 106 -10.21 -8.89 -8.94
CA PHE A 106 -8.98 -8.13 -9.20
C PHE A 106 -9.25 -6.65 -9.48
N THR A 107 -10.31 -6.33 -10.24
CA THR A 107 -10.65 -4.93 -10.54
C THR A 107 -11.09 -4.18 -9.28
N VAL A 108 -11.84 -4.84 -8.39
CA VAL A 108 -12.28 -4.22 -7.12
C VAL A 108 -11.09 -4.03 -6.19
N ASP A 109 -10.17 -5.00 -6.12
CA ASP A 109 -8.91 -4.90 -5.38
C ASP A 109 -8.11 -3.65 -5.78
N GLN A 110 -7.83 -3.47 -7.08
CA GLN A 110 -7.08 -2.30 -7.55
C GLN A 110 -7.83 -0.98 -7.30
N ALA A 111 -9.15 -0.96 -7.47
CA ALA A 111 -9.95 0.23 -7.20
C ALA A 111 -9.92 0.64 -5.72
N LEU A 112 -9.98 -0.33 -4.80
CA LEU A 112 -9.88 -0.08 -3.35
C LEU A 112 -8.49 0.46 -2.99
N HIS A 113 -7.43 -0.13 -3.55
CA HIS A 113 -6.08 0.37 -3.33
C HIS A 113 -5.93 1.81 -3.80
N TRP A 114 -6.40 2.17 -5.00
CA TRP A 114 -6.38 3.56 -5.48
C TRP A 114 -7.22 4.49 -4.62
N SER A 115 -8.36 4.02 -4.12
CA SER A 115 -9.23 4.79 -3.22
C SER A 115 -8.53 5.14 -1.91
N CYS A 116 -7.70 4.25 -1.35
CA CYS A 116 -6.87 4.58 -0.19
C CYS A 116 -5.92 5.75 -0.48
N LYS A 117 -5.28 5.78 -1.66
CA LYS A 117 -4.33 6.82 -2.03
C LYS A 117 -5.05 8.16 -2.24
N LEU A 118 -6.22 8.11 -2.87
CA LEU A 118 -7.07 9.28 -3.02
C LEU A 118 -7.51 9.83 -1.66
N LEU A 119 -7.90 8.97 -0.72
CA LEU A 119 -8.24 9.37 0.64
C LEU A 119 -7.04 10.03 1.35
N TYR A 120 -5.84 9.47 1.25
CA TYR A 120 -4.65 10.07 1.86
C TYR A 120 -4.34 11.45 1.30
N VAL A 121 -4.43 11.62 -0.02
CA VAL A 121 -4.28 12.92 -0.68
C VAL A 121 -5.36 13.89 -0.21
N ALA A 122 -6.61 13.46 -0.10
CA ALA A 122 -7.69 14.29 0.41
C ALA A 122 -7.46 14.72 1.86
N LEU A 123 -7.00 13.82 2.73
CA LEU A 123 -6.65 14.15 4.11
C LEU A 123 -5.52 15.17 4.17
N ILE A 124 -4.45 14.98 3.41
CA ILE A 124 -3.33 15.94 3.35
C ILE A 124 -3.81 17.29 2.79
N PHE A 125 -4.58 17.29 1.70
CA PHE A 125 -5.13 18.50 1.08
C PHE A 125 -6.02 19.29 2.04
N LEU A 126 -6.82 18.60 2.85
CA LEU A 126 -7.67 19.19 3.89
C LEU A 126 -6.88 19.54 5.17
N ASN A 127 -5.56 19.43 5.14
CA ASN A 127 -4.66 19.69 6.26
C ASN A 127 -4.98 18.84 7.51
N TRP A 128 -5.30 17.57 7.30
CA TRP A 128 -5.59 16.61 8.37
C TRP A 128 -4.36 15.77 8.76
N PRO A 129 -4.09 15.59 10.07
CA PRO A 129 -4.77 16.22 11.21
C PRO A 129 -4.39 17.68 11.37
N ALA A 130 -5.36 18.55 11.67
CA ALA A 130 -5.06 19.96 11.88
C ALA A 130 -4.14 20.11 13.12
N GLY A 131 -2.98 20.73 12.93
CA GLY A 131 -2.00 20.94 14.01
C GLY A 131 -1.03 19.77 14.27
N LEU A 132 -0.93 18.81 13.35
CA LEU A 132 0.19 17.87 13.36
C LEU A 132 1.39 18.54 12.66
N ASP A 133 2.22 19.24 13.42
CA ASP A 133 3.55 19.70 12.99
C ASP A 133 4.45 18.47 12.81
N TRP A 134 4.17 17.67 11.78
CA TRP A 134 4.87 16.41 11.55
C TRP A 134 6.15 16.71 10.76
N ASP A 135 7.20 17.10 11.47
CA ASP A 135 8.56 17.01 10.95
C ASP A 135 9.08 15.59 11.23
N PRO A 136 9.41 14.79 10.21
CA PRO A 136 10.04 13.49 10.41
C PRO A 136 11.37 13.55 11.17
N LEU A 137 11.98 14.74 11.29
CA LEU A 137 13.36 14.96 11.71
C LEU A 137 13.60 16.18 12.64
N SER A 138 12.57 16.93 13.10
CA SER A 138 12.75 17.98 14.13
C SER A 138 12.62 17.46 15.55
#